data_AF-A0A7Y2AG51-F1
#
_entry.id   AF-A0A7Y2AG51-F1
#
_cell.length_a   1.000
_cell.length_b   1.000
_cell.length_c   1.000
_cell.angle_alpha   90.00
_cell.angle_beta   90.00
_cell.angle_gamma   90.00
#
_symmetry.space_group_name_H-M   'P 1'
#
loop_
_entity.id
_entity.type
_entity.pdbx_description
1 polymer ?
#
loop_
_entity_poly.entity_id
_entity_poly.type
_entity_poly.pdbx_seq_one_letter_code
_entity_poly.pdbx_strand_id
1 'polypeptide(L)'
;MTDPQVTAHLYVTVCLDTVFPVCYGLILAGSALRTSLLDGIWPVLPAACAVLFDYMENMTHFIALRTRKVPKIKPLLSILKWTFLVVALATPLFLVFAAE
;
A
#
# COMPACT_ATOMS: atom_id res chain seq x y z
N MET A 1 1.36 13.48 -23.28
CA MET A 1 2.22 12.31 -23.52
C MET A 1 1.88 11.72 -24.87
N THR A 2 2.88 11.37 -25.67
CA THR A 2 2.71 10.55 -26.88
C THR A 2 2.45 9.09 -26.49
N ASP A 3 1.94 8.26 -27.39
CA ASP A 3 1.65 6.85 -27.08
C ASP A 3 2.90 6.06 -26.63
N PRO A 4 4.10 6.27 -27.22
CA PRO A 4 5.32 5.66 -26.71
C PRO A 4 5.67 6.11 -25.28
N GLN A 5 5.46 7.39 -24.96
CA GLN A 5 5.70 7.91 -23.61
C GLN A 5 4.72 7.29 -22.60
N VAL A 6 3.46 7.10 -22.98
CA VAL A 6 2.46 6.43 -22.12
C VAL A 6 2.87 4.99 -21.84
N THR A 7 3.31 4.23 -22.84
CA THR A 7 3.76 2.84 -22.65
C THR A 7 4.99 2.76 -21.74
N ALA A 8 6.00 3.62 -21.96
CA ALA A 8 7.20 3.64 -21.11
C ALA A 8 6.85 4.01 -19.66
N HIS A 9 5.99 5.02 -19.48
CA HIS A 9 5.55 5.45 -18.16
C HIS A 9 4.76 4.35 -17.44
N LEU A 10 3.85 3.66 -18.14
CA LEU A 10 3.13 2.52 -17.58
C LEU A 10 4.07 1.42 -17.10
N TYR A 11 5.10 1.09 -17.88
CA TYR A 11 6.05 0.05 -17.51
C TYR A 11 6.82 0.39 -16.23
N VAL A 12 7.40 1.59 -16.16
CA VAL A 12 8.16 2.04 -14.99
C VAL A 12 7.27 2.12 -13.76
N THR A 13 6.11 2.77 -13.87
CA THR A 13 5.17 2.96 -12.76
C THR A 13 4.64 1.63 -12.25
N VAL A 14 4.24 0.70 -13.14
CA VAL A 14 3.75 -0.62 -12.71
C VAL A 14 4.83 -1.42 -11.99
N CYS A 15 6.07 -1.42 -12.48
CA CYS A 15 7.16 -2.13 -11.79
C CYS A 15 7.42 -1.55 -10.40
N LEU A 16 7.55 -0.22 -10.30
CA LEU A 16 7.83 0.46 -9.04
C LEU A 16 6.67 0.28 -8.04
N ASP A 17 5.45 0.54 -8.48
CA ASP A 17 4.22 0.48 -7.68
C ASP A 17 3.77 -0.97 -7.39
N THR A 18 4.47 -1.97 -7.93
CA THR A 18 4.29 -3.38 -7.52
C THR A 18 5.31 -3.75 -6.44
N VAL A 19 6.59 -3.44 -6.65
CA VAL A 19 7.65 -3.87 -5.72
C VAL A 19 7.63 -3.05 -4.43
N PHE A 20 7.46 -1.73 -4.52
CA PHE A 20 7.55 -0.85 -3.36
C PHE A 20 6.50 -1.18 -2.28
N PRO A 21 5.22 -1.42 -2.62
CA PRO A 21 4.23 -1.83 -1.63
C PRO A 21 4.54 -3.13 -0.92
N VAL A 22 5.01 -4.15 -1.64
CA VAL A 22 5.44 -5.40 -1.01
C VAL A 22 6.57 -5.16 -0.03
N CYS A 23 7.59 -4.39 -0.41
CA CYS A 23 8.73 -4.12 0.44
C CYS A 23 8.33 -3.43 1.74
N TYR A 24 7.59 -2.31 1.68
CA TYR A 24 7.18 -1.65 2.92
C TYR A 24 6.17 -2.51 3.71
N GLY A 25 5.29 -3.23 3.03
CA GLY A 25 4.29 -4.09 3.67
C GLY A 25 4.93 -5.21 4.48
N LEU A 26 5.95 -5.87 3.93
CA LEU A 26 6.72 -6.90 4.63
C LEU A 26 7.49 -6.35 5.82
N ILE A 27 8.07 -5.14 5.69
CA ILE A 27 8.76 -4.48 6.80
C ILE A 27 7.80 -4.18 7.96
N LEU A 28 6.63 -3.60 7.65
CA LEU A 28 5.62 -3.25 8.66
C LEU A 28 4.96 -4.48 9.27
N ALA A 29 4.68 -5.51 8.47
CA ALA A 29 4.18 -6.79 8.95
C ALA A 29 5.19 -7.48 9.88
N GLY A 30 6.46 -7.53 9.46
CA GLY A 30 7.53 -8.15 10.24
C GLY A 30 7.81 -7.41 11.55
N SER A 31 7.75 -6.06 11.55
CA SER A 31 7.90 -5.28 12.77
C SER A 31 6.73 -5.51 13.74
N ALA A 32 5.49 -5.52 13.24
CA ALA A 32 4.30 -5.80 14.03
C ALA A 32 4.32 -7.21 14.63
N LEU A 33 4.71 -8.23 13.87
CA LEU A 33 4.85 -9.60 14.37
C LEU A 33 5.95 -9.72 15.43
N ARG A 34 7.08 -9.03 15.22
CA ARG A 34 8.21 -9.06 16.16
C ARG A 34 7.85 -8.48 17.53
N THR A 35 6.99 -7.47 17.57
CA THR A 35 6.60 -6.80 18.83
C THR A 35 5.30 -7.32 19.41
N SER A 36 4.56 -8.17 18.69
CA SER A 36 3.31 -8.72 19.19
C SER A 36 3.54 -9.83 20.19
N LEU A 37 2.84 -9.76 21.32
CA LEU A 37 2.60 -10.90 22.21
C LEU A 37 1.32 -11.67 21.84
N LEU A 38 0.59 -11.21 20.82
CA LEU A 38 -0.64 -11.84 20.36
C LEU A 38 -0.30 -13.02 19.45
N ASP A 39 -0.96 -14.15 19.70
CA ASP A 39 -0.91 -15.28 18.78
C ASP A 39 -1.66 -14.95 17.48
N GLY A 40 -1.01 -15.20 16.34
CA GLY A 40 -1.63 -15.20 15.02
C GLY A 40 -1.28 -14.01 14.12
N ILE A 41 -2.02 -13.88 13.02
CA ILE A 41 -1.70 -12.97 11.90
C ILE A 41 -2.34 -11.58 12.02
N TRP A 42 -3.12 -11.32 13.08
CA TRP A 42 -3.83 -10.06 13.29
C TRP A 42 -2.95 -8.81 13.19
N PRO A 43 -1.72 -8.78 13.76
CA PRO A 43 -0.84 -7.61 13.66
C PRO A 43 -0.42 -7.25 12.23
N VAL A 44 -0.51 -8.20 11.30
CA VAL A 44 -0.12 -8.03 9.89
C VAL A 44 -1.23 -7.37 9.07
N LEU A 45 -2.50 -7.47 9.50
CA LEU A 45 -3.64 -7.04 8.69
C LEU A 45 -3.56 -5.57 8.25
N PRO A 46 -3.18 -4.60 9.09
CA PRO A 46 -3.05 -3.21 8.63
C PRO A 46 -2.04 -3.06 7.50
N ALA A 47 -0.88 -3.73 7.58
CA ALA A 47 0.13 -3.69 6.55
C ALA A 47 -0.35 -4.36 5.25
N ALA A 48 -1.02 -5.51 5.36
CA ALA A 48 -1.60 -6.20 4.21
C ALA A 48 -2.68 -5.35 3.50
N CYS A 49 -3.54 -4.68 4.27
CA CYS A 49 -4.53 -3.75 3.73
C CYS A 49 -3.87 -2.54 3.06
N ALA A 50 -2.80 -1.99 3.63
CA ALA A 50 -2.06 -0.88 3.01
C ALA A 50 -1.56 -1.27 1.61
N VAL A 51 -0.92 -2.44 1.48
CA VAL A 51 -0.45 -2.97 0.19
C VAL A 51 -1.60 -3.19 -0.79
N LEU A 52 -2.70 -3.77 -0.32
CA LEU A 52 -3.88 -4.02 -1.16
C LEU A 52 -4.43 -2.71 -1.75
N PHE A 53 -4.65 -1.69 -0.91
CA PHE A 53 -5.18 -0.41 -1.37
C PHE A 53 -4.18 0.37 -2.23
N ASP A 54 -2.88 0.18 -2.02
CA ASP A 54 -1.83 0.71 -2.90
C ASP A 54 -1.95 0.14 -4.32
N TYR A 55 -2.09 -1.19 -4.44
CA TYR A 55 -2.31 -1.84 -5.73
C TYR A 55 -3.60 -1.39 -6.40
N MET A 56 -4.70 -1.29 -5.65
CA MET A 56 -5.96 -0.77 -6.18
C MET A 56 -5.80 0.68 -6.66
N GLU A 57 -5.07 1.52 -5.92
CA GLU A 57 -4.79 2.88 -6.34
C GLU A 57 -3.91 2.91 -7.60
N ASN A 58 -2.89 2.07 -7.71
CA ASN A 58 -2.04 1.96 -8.89
C ASN A 58 -2.85 1.57 -10.15
N MET A 59 -3.86 0.72 -10.02
CA MET A 59 -4.79 0.43 -11.13
C MET A 59 -5.49 1.70 -11.65
N THR A 60 -5.70 2.71 -10.81
CA THR A 60 -6.25 3.99 -11.25
C THR A 60 -5.29 4.77 -12.14
N HIS A 61 -3.98 4.64 -11.94
CA HIS A 61 -2.98 5.23 -12.85
C HIS A 61 -3.03 4.56 -14.22
N PHE A 62 -3.13 3.23 -14.27
CA PHE A 62 -3.29 2.50 -15.52
C PHE A 62 -4.52 2.99 -16.31
N ILE A 63 -5.67 3.07 -15.64
CA ILE A 63 -6.91 3.56 -16.24
C ILE A 63 -6.78 5.03 -16.67
N ALA A 64 -6.19 5.88 -15.84
CA ALA A 64 -6.03 7.30 -16.14
C ALA A 64 -5.15 7.55 -17.38
N LEU A 65 -4.09 6.77 -17.55
CA LEU A 65 -3.18 6.88 -18.69
C LEU A 65 -3.82 6.39 -20.00
N ARG A 66 -4.62 5.32 -19.93
CA ARG A 66 -5.33 4.76 -21.10
C ARG A 66 -6.53 5.60 -21.52
N THR A 67 -7.31 6.10 -20.55
CA THR A 67 -8.57 6.81 -20.82
C THR A 67 -8.41 8.33 -20.81
N ARG A 68 -7.21 8.84 -20.47
CA ARG A 68 -6.90 10.25 -20.25
C ARG A 68 -7.83 10.91 -19.21
N LYS A 69 -8.40 10.11 -18.31
CA LYS A 69 -9.35 10.54 -17.30
C LYS A 69 -9.11 9.82 -15.97
N VAL A 70 -8.94 10.59 -14.91
CA VAL A 70 -8.72 10.04 -13.56
C VAL A 70 -10.02 9.36 -13.07
N PRO A 71 -9.95 8.10 -12.61
CA PRO A 71 -11.10 7.44 -12.00
C PRO A 71 -11.59 8.18 -10.76
N LYS A 72 -12.92 8.35 -10.63
CA LYS A 72 -13.53 9.02 -9.47
C LYS A 72 -13.25 8.34 -8.13
N ILE A 73 -12.91 7.05 -8.15
CA ILE A 73 -12.60 6.25 -6.96
C ILE A 73 -11.19 6.53 -6.40
N LYS A 74 -10.30 7.15 -7.18
CA LYS A 74 -8.90 7.38 -6.78
C LYS A 74 -8.77 8.06 -5.41
N PRO A 75 -9.47 9.17 -5.10
CA PRO A 75 -9.33 9.83 -3.81
C PRO A 75 -9.67 8.92 -2.62
N LEU A 76 -10.69 8.07 -2.76
CA LEU A 76 -11.07 7.12 -1.71
C LEU A 76 -9.96 6.07 -1.51
N LEU A 77 -9.42 5.51 -2.60
CA LEU A 77 -8.31 4.55 -2.52
C LEU A 77 -7.06 5.16 -1.89
N SER A 78 -6.74 6.41 -2.24
CA SER A 78 -5.63 7.13 -1.62
C SER A 78 -5.85 7.29 -0.10
N ILE A 79 -7.05 7.70 0.33
CA ILE A 79 -7.37 7.83 1.75
C ILE A 79 -7.22 6.49 2.47
N LEU A 80 -7.78 5.41 1.91
CA LEU A 80 -7.69 4.07 2.51
C LEU A 80 -6.24 3.60 2.61
N LYS A 81 -5.46 3.69 1.53
CA LYS A 81 -4.04 3.35 1.52
C LYS A 81 -3.28 4.07 2.62
N TRP A 82 -3.39 5.39 2.70
CA TRP A 82 -2.69 6.19 3.70
C TRP A 82 -3.16 5.89 5.12
N THR A 83 -4.46 5.65 5.31
CA THR A 83 -5.01 5.28 6.62
C THR A 83 -4.41 3.96 7.10
N PHE A 84 -4.46 2.91 6.26
CA PHE A 84 -3.89 1.62 6.62
C PHE A 84 -2.38 1.66 6.78
N LEU A 85 -1.66 2.47 5.99
CA LEU A 85 -0.22 2.66 6.15
C LEU A 85 0.11 3.28 7.51
N VAL A 86 -0.61 4.34 7.92
CA VAL A 86 -0.41 4.98 9.21
C VAL A 86 -0.74 4.03 10.36
N VAL A 87 -1.85 3.28 10.25
CA VAL A 87 -2.22 2.27 11.25
C VAL A 87 -1.14 1.17 11.32
N ALA A 88 -0.65 0.69 10.19
CA ALA A 88 0.42 -0.31 10.13
C ALA A 88 1.73 0.18 10.76
N LEU A 89 2.08 1.45 10.55
CA LEU A 89 3.25 2.07 11.16
C LEU A 89 3.11 2.20 12.68
N ALA A 90 1.91 2.53 13.16
CA ALA A 90 1.66 2.71 14.58
C ALA A 90 1.47 1.37 15.33
N THR A 91 1.01 0.32 14.65
CA THR A 91 0.74 -1.01 15.22
C THR A 91 1.90 -1.55 16.06
N PRO A 92 3.15 -1.63 15.57
CA PRO A 92 4.25 -2.14 16.39
C PRO A 92 4.52 -1.30 17.64
N LEU A 93 4.37 0.03 17.57
CA LEU A 93 4.53 0.91 18.73
C LEU A 93 3.47 0.63 19.79
N PHE A 94 2.20 0.54 19.38
CA PHE A 94 1.10 0.19 20.28
C PHE A 94 1.30 -1.18 20.93
N LEU A 95 1.78 -2.17 20.18
CA LEU A 95 2.04 -3.51 20.71
C LEU A 95 3.17 -3.53 21.74
N VAL A 96 4.22 -2.71 21.56
CA VAL A 96 5.29 -2.56 22.56
C VAL A 96 4.73 -1.98 23.86
N PHE A 97 3.97 -0.88 23.80
CA PHE A 97 3.41 -0.26 25.01
C PHE A 97 2.32 -1.09 25.68
N ALA A 98 1.62 -1.95 24.93
CA ALA A 98 0.62 -2.86 25.50
C ALA A 98 1.25 -4.09 26.19
N ALA A 99 2.54 -4.33 25.98
CA ALA A 99 3.29 -5.45 26.55
C ALA A 99 4.01 -5.10 27.87
N GLU A 100 4.07 -3.81 28.24
CA GLU A 100 4.59 -3.29 29.51
C GLU A 100 3.50 -3.22 30.59
#